data_AF-Q2L0Z9-F1
#
_entry.id   AF-Q2L0Z9-F1
#
_cell.length_a   1.000
_cell.length_b   1.000
_cell.length_c   1.000
_cell.angle_alpha   90.00
_cell.angle_beta   90.00
_cell.angle_gamma   90.00
#
_symmetry.space_group_name_H-M   'P 1'
#
loop_
_entity.id
_entity.type
_entity.pdbx_description
1 polymer ?
#
loop_
_entity_poly.entity_id
_entity_poly.type
_entity_poly.pdbx_seq_one_letter_code
_entity_poly.pdbx_strand_id
1 'polypeptide(L)'
;MSPFLPTQAMMQNLPIDPVLPEDAVLRGKLAKIIAGVCRCEPEPLLDDQPFTTVITQFDSLAILEILLEVETEFHIATDEMLPSDPANNTTEITAVFPANLSALVSYMHEVVARRAKGQAATDDHEARRRARLAAATRNENNTTP
;
A
#
# COMPACT_ATOMS: atom_id res chain seq x y z
N MET A 1 -36.42 -25.01 25.93
CA MET A 1 -36.30 -23.96 24.90
C MET A 1 -35.07 -23.15 25.23
N SER A 2 -33.93 -23.56 24.68
CA SER A 2 -32.63 -22.91 24.93
C SER A 2 -32.46 -21.72 23.99
N PRO A 3 -31.91 -20.58 24.44
CA PRO A 3 -31.81 -19.38 23.64
C PRO A 3 -30.72 -19.53 22.57
N PHE A 4 -31.03 -18.98 21.41
CA PHE A 4 -30.23 -18.97 20.19
C PHE A 4 -29.20 -17.84 20.27
N LEU A 5 -27.91 -18.18 20.28
CA LEU A 5 -26.85 -17.30 19.81
C LEU A 5 -25.80 -18.19 19.13
N PRO A 6 -25.34 -17.78 17.94
CA PRO A 6 -23.91 -17.59 17.81
C PRO A 6 -23.58 -16.25 17.14
N THR A 7 -22.68 -15.53 17.79
CA THR A 7 -21.42 -15.09 17.18
C THR A 7 -21.52 -14.42 15.81
N GLN A 8 -21.78 -13.11 15.80
CA GLN A 8 -21.11 -12.26 14.81
C GLN A 8 -20.03 -11.48 15.55
N ALA A 9 -18.85 -12.08 15.60
CA ALA A 9 -17.64 -11.35 15.93
C ALA A 9 -17.56 -10.17 14.96
N MET A 10 -17.70 -8.96 15.51
CA MET A 10 -17.18 -7.77 14.88
C MET A 10 -15.66 -7.97 14.80
N MET A 11 -15.18 -8.63 13.74
CA MET A 11 -13.82 -8.46 13.27
C MET A 11 -13.74 -7.01 12.82
N GLN A 12 -13.47 -6.13 13.79
CA GLN A 12 -12.79 -4.87 13.54
C GLN A 12 -11.51 -5.26 12.80
N ASN A 13 -11.58 -5.20 11.47
CA ASN A 13 -10.41 -5.21 10.63
C ASN A 13 -9.70 -3.90 10.98
N LEU A 14 -8.88 -3.91 12.03
CA LEU A 14 -8.02 -2.77 12.31
C LEU A 14 -7.24 -2.55 11.01
N PRO A 15 -7.29 -1.36 10.41
CA PRO A 15 -6.30 -1.01 9.42
C PRO A 15 -4.98 -1.04 10.17
N ILE A 16 -4.22 -2.12 10.02
CA ILE A 16 -2.80 -2.11 10.34
C ILE A 16 -2.25 -1.18 9.28
N ASP A 17 -2.13 0.10 9.61
CA ASP A 17 -1.43 1.03 8.73
C ASP A 17 -0.03 0.44 8.53
N PRO A 18 0.39 0.21 7.27
CA PRO A 18 1.70 -0.37 7.00
C PRO A 18 2.76 0.61 7.48
N VAL A 19 3.34 0.35 8.66
CA VAL A 19 4.45 1.12 9.19
C VAL A 19 5.72 0.56 8.57
N LEU A 20 6.31 1.31 7.65
CA LEU A 20 7.63 0.97 7.14
C LEU A 20 8.67 1.09 8.26
N PRO A 21 9.62 0.14 8.34
CA PRO A 21 10.72 0.24 9.29
C PRO A 21 11.67 1.37 8.90
N GLU A 22 12.65 1.67 9.78
CA GLU A 22 13.72 2.63 9.50
C GLU A 22 14.46 2.31 8.18
N ASP A 23 14.88 3.35 7.46
CA ASP A 23 15.43 3.26 6.10
C ASP A 23 16.55 2.23 5.94
N ALA A 24 17.47 2.12 6.91
CA ALA A 24 18.54 1.12 6.85
C ALA A 24 18.00 -0.32 6.89
N VAL A 25 16.98 -0.56 7.72
CA VAL A 25 16.31 -1.86 7.83
C VAL A 25 15.45 -2.12 6.61
N LEU A 26 14.70 -1.12 6.14
CA LEU A 26 13.89 -1.20 4.93
C LEU A 26 14.75 -1.53 3.72
N ARG A 27 15.87 -0.82 3.53
CA ARG A 27 16.83 -1.05 2.45
C ARG A 27 17.37 -2.47 2.47
N GLY A 28 17.76 -2.97 3.65
CA GLY A 28 18.23 -4.35 3.82
C GLY A 28 17.17 -5.40 3.48
N LYS A 29 15.90 -5.16 3.85
CA LYS A 29 14.79 -6.05 3.53
C LYS A 29 14.48 -6.06 2.03
N LEU A 30 14.37 -4.88 1.41
CA LEU A 30 14.13 -4.75 -0.03
C LEU A 30 15.24 -5.39 -0.85
N ALA A 31 16.51 -5.19 -0.47
CA ALA A 31 17.64 -5.85 -1.12
C ALA A 31 17.53 -7.38 -1.06
N LYS A 32 17.13 -7.94 0.09
CA LYS A 32 16.91 -9.38 0.24
C LYS A 32 15.76 -9.90 -0.61
N ILE A 33 14.65 -9.17 -0.68
CA ILE A 33 13.50 -9.52 -1.54
C ILE A 33 13.94 -9.57 -3.00
N ILE A 34 14.56 -8.49 -3.49
CA ILE A 34 15.01 -8.39 -4.89
C ILE A 34 16.04 -9.48 -5.19
N ALA A 35 17.03 -9.68 -4.32
CA ALA A 35 18.03 -10.74 -4.49
C ALA A 35 17.40 -12.15 -4.55
N GLY A 36 16.39 -12.40 -3.71
CA GLY A 36 15.67 -13.68 -3.67
C GLY A 36 14.85 -13.94 -4.93
N VAL A 37 14.04 -12.95 -5.34
CA VAL A 37 13.18 -13.04 -6.53
C VAL A 37 14.03 -13.15 -7.80
N CYS A 38 14.97 -12.22 -7.98
CA CYS A 38 15.76 -12.12 -9.20
C CYS A 38 17.00 -13.03 -9.23
N ARG A 39 17.26 -13.78 -8.15
CA ARG A 39 18.42 -14.67 -7.99
C ARG A 39 19.75 -13.96 -8.28
N CYS A 40 19.93 -12.77 -7.72
CA CYS A 40 21.14 -11.97 -7.85
C CYS A 40 21.81 -11.72 -6.50
N GLU A 41 23.04 -11.21 -6.52
CA GLU A 41 23.77 -10.89 -5.30
C GLU A 41 23.20 -9.62 -4.63
N PRO A 42 23.06 -9.60 -3.29
CA PRO A 42 22.50 -8.45 -2.57
C PRO A 42 23.50 -7.30 -2.40
N GLU A 43 24.81 -7.54 -2.44
CA GLU A 43 25.83 -6.50 -2.21
C GLU A 43 25.75 -5.35 -3.23
N PRO A 44 25.74 -5.60 -4.56
CA PRO A 44 25.60 -4.53 -5.55
C PRO A 44 24.30 -3.71 -5.39
N LEU A 45 23.22 -4.36 -4.95
CA LEU A 45 21.96 -3.71 -4.64
C LEU A 45 22.13 -2.75 -3.46
N LEU A 46 22.76 -3.22 -2.37
CA LEU A 46 23.03 -2.42 -1.18
C LEU A 46 23.95 -1.22 -1.47
N ASP A 47 24.86 -1.35 -2.45
CA ASP A 47 25.70 -0.27 -2.98
C ASP A 47 24.96 0.70 -3.91
N ASP A 48 23.65 0.54 -4.06
CA ASP A 48 22.77 1.40 -4.86
C ASP A 48 23.00 1.35 -6.37
N GLN A 49 23.58 0.25 -6.87
CA GLN A 49 23.74 0.06 -8.29
C GLN A 49 22.36 -0.06 -8.98
N PRO A 50 22.25 0.40 -10.25
CA PRO A 50 21.00 0.29 -11.00
C PRO A 50 20.54 -1.17 -11.14
N PHE A 51 19.25 -1.40 -10.97
CA PHE A 51 18.67 -2.75 -11.07
C PHE A 51 18.94 -3.41 -12.42
N THR A 52 18.88 -2.65 -13.51
CA THR A 52 19.20 -3.13 -14.87
C THR A 52 20.65 -3.58 -15.05
N THR A 53 21.55 -3.18 -14.16
CA THR A 53 22.97 -3.59 -14.17
C THR A 53 23.20 -4.84 -13.33
N VAL A 54 22.45 -4.99 -12.23
CA VAL A 54 22.60 -6.10 -11.28
C VAL A 54 21.74 -7.31 -11.65
N ILE A 55 20.58 -7.07 -12.27
CA ILE A 55 19.56 -8.07 -12.56
C ILE A 55 19.57 -8.36 -14.06
N THR A 56 19.90 -9.61 -14.42
CA THR A 56 20.04 -10.04 -15.81
C THR A 56 18.73 -9.97 -16.61
N GLN A 57 17.59 -10.21 -15.96
CA GLN A 57 16.26 -10.20 -16.58
C GLN A 57 15.35 -9.26 -15.81
N PHE A 58 15.59 -7.95 -15.99
CA PHE A 58 14.78 -6.92 -15.37
C PHE A 58 13.59 -6.55 -16.26
N ASP A 59 12.56 -7.39 -16.22
CA ASP A 59 11.33 -7.25 -17.00
C ASP A 59 10.09 -7.04 -16.14
N SER A 60 8.93 -6.93 -16.78
CA SER A 60 7.65 -6.69 -16.10
C SER A 60 7.22 -7.82 -15.18
N LEU A 61 7.60 -9.07 -15.48
CA LEU A 61 7.28 -10.22 -14.64
C LEU A 61 8.13 -10.20 -13.38
N ALA A 62 9.44 -9.99 -13.51
CA ALA A 62 10.33 -9.85 -12.36
C ALA A 62 9.89 -8.71 -11.43
N ILE A 63 9.47 -7.57 -12.00
CA ILE A 63 8.95 -6.44 -11.22
C ILE A 63 7.66 -6.83 -10.49
N LEU A 64 6.72 -7.52 -11.15
CA LEU A 64 5.49 -7.94 -10.50
C LEU A 64 5.75 -8.89 -9.33
N GLU A 65 6.67 -9.85 -9.50
CA GLU A 65 7.07 -10.76 -8.43
C GLU A 65 7.71 -10.02 -7.25
N ILE A 66 8.58 -9.02 -7.51
CA ILE A 66 9.12 -8.15 -6.45
C ILE A 66 7.99 -7.46 -5.69
N LEU A 67 7.01 -6.88 -6.40
CA LEU A 67 5.89 -6.18 -5.76
C LEU A 67 5.02 -7.11 -4.90
N LEU A 68 4.79 -8.35 -5.35
CA LEU A 68 4.02 -9.35 -4.59
C LEU A 68 4.74 -9.78 -3.31
N GLU A 69 6.07 -9.93 -3.35
CA GLU A 69 6.86 -10.20 -2.14
C GLU A 69 6.92 -9.00 -1.19
N VAL A 70 6.97 -7.77 -1.74
CA VAL A 70 6.85 -6.54 -0.95
C VAL A 70 5.48 -6.45 -0.27
N GLU A 71 4.39 -6.81 -0.97
CA GLU A 71 3.05 -6.89 -0.37
C GLU A 71 3.01 -7.90 0.78
N THR A 72 3.64 -9.06 0.61
CA THR A 72 3.70 -10.10 1.63
C THR A 72 4.48 -9.62 2.87
N GLU A 73 5.60 -8.93 2.68
CA GLU A 73 6.47 -8.47 3.77
C GLU A 73 5.92 -7.24 4.50
N PHE A 74 5.29 -6.30 3.77
CA PHE A 74 4.91 -4.99 4.31
C PHE A 74 3.42 -4.71 4.35
N HIS A 75 2.58 -5.62 3.86
CA HIS A 75 1.11 -5.49 3.80
C HIS A 75 0.62 -4.25 3.03
N ILE A 76 1.39 -3.83 2.02
CA ILE A 76 1.02 -2.78 1.06
C ILE A 76 0.52 -3.47 -0.19
N ALA A 77 -0.73 -3.25 -0.57
CA ALA A 77 -1.31 -3.93 -1.72
C ALA A 77 -0.58 -3.55 -3.01
N THR A 78 -0.36 -4.53 -3.89
CA THR A 78 0.31 -4.32 -5.18
C THR A 78 -0.37 -3.22 -5.99
N ASP A 79 -1.71 -3.14 -5.98
CA ASP A 79 -2.47 -2.09 -6.66
C ASP A 79 -2.14 -0.66 -6.16
N GLU A 80 -1.75 -0.49 -4.88
CA GLU A 80 -1.32 0.79 -4.32
C GLU A 80 0.10 1.18 -4.77
N MET A 81 0.91 0.17 -5.13
CA MET A 81 2.26 0.29 -5.65
C MET A 81 2.30 0.41 -7.18
N LEU A 82 1.16 0.31 -7.86
CA LEU A 82 1.07 0.57 -9.30
C LEU A 82 0.64 2.03 -9.55
N PRO A 83 1.05 2.63 -10.69
CA PRO A 83 0.59 3.98 -11.05
C PRO A 83 -0.93 4.01 -11.17
N SER A 84 -1.58 4.93 -10.46
CA SER A 84 -3.05 5.02 -10.40
C SER A 84 -3.69 5.78 -11.58
N ASP A 85 -2.94 6.13 -12.64
CA ASP A 85 -3.46 6.96 -13.73
C ASP A 85 -4.17 6.11 -14.82
N PRO A 86 -5.51 6.18 -14.93
CA PRO A 86 -6.26 5.42 -15.92
C PRO A 86 -6.05 5.89 -17.36
N ALA A 87 -5.52 7.09 -17.59
CA ALA A 87 -5.17 7.59 -18.93
C ALA A 87 -3.81 7.07 -19.42
N ASN A 88 -3.03 6.47 -18.52
CA ASN A 88 -1.66 5.98 -18.72
C ASN A 88 -1.54 4.47 -18.51
N ASN A 89 -2.65 3.76 -18.65
CA ASN A 89 -2.83 2.30 -18.58
C ASN A 89 -1.96 1.47 -19.55
N THR A 90 -1.17 2.12 -20.40
CA THR A 90 -0.21 1.49 -21.32
C THR A 90 1.25 1.74 -20.91
N THR A 91 1.50 2.45 -19.80
CA THR A 91 2.86 2.65 -19.31
C THR A 91 3.38 1.31 -18.79
N GLU A 92 4.40 0.75 -19.46
CA GLU A 92 5.02 -0.49 -19.03
C GLU A 92 5.53 -0.32 -17.59
N ILE A 93 5.24 -1.31 -16.73
CA ILE A 93 5.63 -1.29 -15.30
C ILE A 93 7.16 -1.10 -15.13
N THR A 94 7.94 -1.56 -16.10
CA THR A 94 9.39 -1.38 -16.22
C THR A 94 9.81 0.09 -16.34
N ALA A 95 8.98 0.95 -16.92
CA ALA A 95 9.30 2.36 -17.13
C ALA A 95 9.02 3.22 -15.88
N VAL A 96 8.17 2.74 -14.98
CA VAL A 96 7.76 3.45 -13.75
C VAL A 96 8.39 2.87 -12.50
N PHE A 97 8.91 1.65 -12.57
CA PHE A 97 9.56 1.03 -11.42
C PHE A 97 10.86 1.77 -11.07
N PRO A 98 11.18 1.94 -9.77
CA PRO A 98 12.37 2.64 -9.33
C PRO A 98 13.66 2.05 -9.93
N ALA A 99 14.63 2.90 -10.27
CA ALA A 99 15.84 2.47 -10.95
C ALA A 99 16.86 1.76 -10.03
N ASN A 100 16.80 2.02 -8.72
CA ASN A 100 17.69 1.48 -7.70
C ASN A 100 17.03 1.45 -6.31
N LEU A 101 17.76 0.95 -5.30
CA LEU A 101 17.23 0.77 -3.95
C LEU A 101 16.87 2.06 -3.24
N SER A 102 17.66 3.13 -3.39
CA SER A 102 17.33 4.44 -2.80
C SER A 102 16.03 5.00 -3.36
N ALA A 103 15.84 4.90 -4.68
CA ALA A 103 14.60 5.30 -5.34
C ALA A 103 13.42 4.43 -4.89
N LEU A 104 13.65 3.12 -4.69
CA LEU A 104 12.60 2.21 -4.21
C LEU A 104 12.20 2.51 -2.76
N VAL A 105 13.16 2.79 -1.87
CA VAL A 105 12.86 3.23 -0.49
C VAL A 105 12.03 4.50 -0.49
N SER A 106 12.42 5.50 -1.29
CA SER A 106 11.67 6.75 -1.43
C SER A 106 10.25 6.49 -1.94
N TYR A 107 10.13 5.63 -2.96
CA TYR A 107 8.86 5.23 -3.54
C TYR A 107 7.93 4.56 -2.51
N MET A 108 8.45 3.66 -1.69
CA MET A 108 7.68 2.99 -0.63
C MET A 108 7.09 3.99 0.37
N HIS A 109 7.88 4.98 0.79
CA HIS A 109 7.40 6.05 1.66
C HIS A 109 6.32 6.91 0.99
N GLU A 110 6.46 7.20 -0.31
CA GLU A 110 5.44 7.90 -1.07
C GLU A 110 4.13 7.11 -1.15
N VAL A 111 4.19 5.80 -1.41
CA VAL A 111 3.01 4.92 -1.45
C VAL A 111 2.24 4.97 -0.12
N VAL A 112 2.94 4.79 0.99
CA VAL A 112 2.33 4.85 2.34
C VAL A 112 1.76 6.24 2.64
N ALA A 113 2.47 7.31 2.25
CA ALA A 113 1.98 8.68 2.42
C ALA A 113 0.72 8.97 1.57
N ARG A 114 0.62 8.41 0.36
CA ARG A 114 -0.60 8.51 -0.48
C ARG A 114 -1.78 7.80 0.17
N ARG A 115 -1.57 6.60 0.70
CA ARG A 115 -2.61 5.83 1.41
C ARG A 115 -3.16 6.61 2.60
N ALA A 116 -2.29 7.15 3.44
CA ALA A 116 -2.69 7.96 4.60
C ALA A 116 -3.55 9.16 4.20
N LYS A 117 -3.22 9.84 3.08
CA LYS A 117 -4.04 10.94 2.54
C LYS A 117 -5.38 10.47 1.98
N GLY A 118 -5.41 9.32 1.30
CA GLY A 118 -6.63 8.73 0.74
C GLY A 118 -7.63 8.26 1.81
N GLN A 119 -7.12 7.63 2.89
CA GLN A 119 -7.93 7.27 4.06
C GLN A 119 -8.47 8.52 4.76
N ALA A 120 -7.64 9.52 5.01
CA ALA A 120 -8.07 10.77 5.64
C ALA A 120 -9.20 11.47 4.85
N ALA A 121 -9.13 11.48 3.52
CA ALA A 121 -10.18 12.05 2.68
C ALA A 121 -11.51 11.28 2.74
N THR A 122 -11.43 9.94 2.88
CA THR A 122 -12.60 9.06 2.98
C THR A 122 -13.28 9.23 4.34
N ASP A 123 -12.50 9.27 5.41
CA ASP A 123 -12.99 9.47 6.78
C ASP A 123 -13.66 10.84 6.94
N ASP A 124 -13.08 11.89 6.34
CA ASP A 124 -13.67 13.24 6.31
C ASP A 124 -15.03 13.27 5.60
N HIS A 125 -15.15 12.54 4.48
CA HIS A 125 -16.40 12.46 3.73
C HIS A 125 -17.49 11.72 4.52
N GLU A 126 -17.13 10.63 5.21
CA GLU A 126 -18.06 9.89 6.04
C GLU A 126 -18.46 10.68 7.30
N ALA A 127 -17.53 11.37 7.95
CA ALA A 127 -17.80 12.25 9.08
C ALA A 127 -18.78 13.37 8.69
N ARG A 128 -18.59 13.99 7.52
CA ARG A 128 -19.52 15.00 6.97
C ARG A 128 -20.89 14.40 6.67
N ARG A 129 -20.94 13.17 6.13
CA ARG A 129 -22.21 12.47 5.85
C ARG A 129 -22.96 12.15 7.16
N ARG A 130 -22.28 11.64 8.18
CA ARG A 130 -22.85 11.36 9.51
C ARG A 130 -23.35 12.64 10.18
N ALA A 131 -22.59 13.74 10.12
CA ALA A 131 -23.00 15.03 10.65
C ALA A 131 -24.28 15.57 9.96
N ARG A 132 -24.39 15.41 8.63
CA ARG A 132 -25.59 15.79 7.89
C ARG A 132 -26.81 14.94 8.26
N LEU A 133 -26.63 13.62 8.39
CA LEU A 133 -27.70 12.71 8.80
C LEU A 133 -28.17 12.99 10.23
N ALA A 134 -27.26 13.28 11.16
CA ALA A 134 -27.59 13.64 12.54
C ALA A 134 -28.29 15.02 12.63
N ALA A 135 -27.93 15.97 11.78
CA ALA A 135 -28.62 17.26 11.70
C ALA A 135 -30.04 17.12 11.12
N ALA A 136 -30.23 16.24 10.13
CA ALA A 136 -31.54 15.97 9.54
C ALA A 136 -32.50 15.32 10.54
N THR A 137 -32.06 14.29 11.27
CA THR A 137 -32.89 13.60 12.28
C THR A 137 -33.20 14.47 13.50
N ARG A 138 -32.37 15.47 13.81
CA ARG A 138 -32.63 16.43 14.89
C ARG A 138 -33.74 17.44 14.54
N ASN A 139 -33.94 17.75 13.26
CA ASN A 139 -34.96 18.70 12.81
C ASN A 139 -36.37 18.08 12.75
N GLU A 140 -36.46 16.76 12.53
CA GLU A 140 -37.73 16.02 12.50
C GLU A 140 -38.37 15.85 13.89
N ASN A 141 -37.57 15.84 14.96
CA ASN A 141 -38.08 15.73 16.34
C ASN A 141 -38.56 17.06 16.96
N ASN A 142 -38.53 18.17 16.22
CA ASN A 142 -38.92 19.50 16.72
C ASN A 142 -40.13 20.11 15.99
N THR A 143 -40.85 19.30 15.21
CA THR A 143 -42.06 19.73 14.48
C THR A 143 -43.23 18.82 14.83
N THR A 144 -43.78 19.00 16.04
CA THR A 144 -45.17 18.64 16.32
C THR A 144 -45.78 19.74 17.19
N PRO A 145 -46.91 20.35 16.78
CA PRO A 145 -47.59 21.42 17.52
C PRO A 145 -48.20 20.98 18.85
#